data_AF-A0A4Q4XV70-F1
#
_entry.id   AF-A0A4Q4XV70-F1
#
_cell.length_a   1.000
_cell.length_b   1.000
_cell.length_c   1.000
_cell.angle_alpha   90.00
_cell.angle_beta   90.00
_cell.angle_gamma   90.00
#
_symmetry.space_group_name_H-M   'P 1'
#
loop_
_entity.id
_entity.type
_entity.pdbx_description
1 polymer ?
#
loop_
_entity_poly.entity_id
_entity_poly.type
_entity_poly.pdbx_seq_one_letter_code
_entity_poly.pdbx_strand_id
1 'polypeptide(L)'
;MEIPLQTPKPQPLFHVVGKTLGTSWTARRKVYDSSNGQHIFDFRHHNFDIKNGWVAETPTGRKLCSLEDKSQTTKHFALDTTVYTESGEEVLVLMRSNDPWPLTVTISVGGTDIATIGKAEDNPTYGREKQDRSVWTARVASGVDLSLV
;
A
#
# COMPACT_ATOMS: atom_id res chain seq x y z
N MET A 1 8.30 19.50 -39.24
CA MET A 1 7.94 18.09 -38.98
C MET A 1 7.97 17.92 -37.47
N GLU A 2 6.81 18.02 -36.83
CA GLU A 2 6.70 17.82 -35.38
C GLU A 2 6.45 16.32 -35.15
N ILE A 3 7.34 15.67 -34.41
CA ILE A 3 7.14 14.30 -33.95
C ILE A 3 6.25 14.41 -32.71
N PRO A 4 5.02 13.90 -32.71
CA PRO A 4 4.22 13.90 -31.50
C PRO A 4 4.92 13.03 -30.46
N LEU A 5 5.27 13.61 -29.32
CA LEU A 5 5.70 12.89 -28.13
C LEU A 5 4.50 12.07 -27.65
N GLN A 6 4.41 10.83 -28.13
CA GLN A 6 3.45 9.88 -27.63
C GLN A 6 3.92 9.49 -26.23
N THR A 7 3.33 10.11 -25.21
CA THR A 7 3.57 9.75 -23.83
C THR A 7 3.29 8.26 -23.68
N PRO A 8 4.28 7.45 -23.23
CA PRO A 8 4.07 6.03 -23.09
C PRO A 8 2.87 5.80 -22.16
N LYS A 9 2.01 4.85 -22.55
CA LYS A 9 0.90 4.44 -21.69
C LYS A 9 1.46 3.99 -20.35
N PRO A 10 0.82 4.36 -19.23
CA PRO A 10 1.25 3.89 -17.92
C PRO A 10 1.29 2.35 -17.91
N GLN A 11 2.43 1.80 -17.56
CA GLN A 11 2.61 0.36 -17.43
C GLN A 11 2.23 -0.06 -16.00
N PRO A 12 1.31 -1.01 -15.81
CA PRO A 12 1.00 -1.51 -14.48
C PRO A 12 2.23 -2.20 -13.89
N LEU A 13 2.53 -1.89 -12.62
CA LEU A 13 3.61 -2.53 -11.86
C LEU A 13 3.10 -3.77 -11.15
N PHE A 14 1.94 -3.66 -10.50
CA PHE A 14 1.34 -4.73 -9.71
C PHE A 14 -0.10 -5.00 -10.11
N HIS A 15 -0.49 -6.27 -10.04
CA HIS A 15 -1.89 -6.65 -10.08
C HIS A 15 -2.28 -7.33 -8.77
N VAL A 16 -3.45 -6.93 -8.25
CA VAL A 16 -3.91 -7.37 -6.93
C VAL A 16 -5.18 -8.19 -7.09
N VAL A 17 -5.14 -9.42 -6.58
CA VAL A 17 -6.27 -10.35 -6.60
C VAL A 17 -6.81 -10.52 -5.19
N GLY A 18 -8.01 -10.01 -4.93
CA GLY A 18 -8.74 -10.22 -3.69
C GLY A 18 -9.95 -11.13 -3.88
N LYS A 19 -10.41 -11.76 -2.80
CA LYS A 19 -11.73 -12.40 -2.81
C LYS A 19 -12.84 -11.36 -2.75
N THR A 20 -13.97 -11.64 -3.41
CA THR A 20 -15.16 -10.79 -3.40
C THR A 20 -15.67 -10.58 -1.96
N LEU A 21 -16.08 -9.36 -1.63
CA LEU A 21 -16.75 -9.03 -0.36
C LEU A 21 -17.85 -10.07 -0.07
N GLY A 22 -17.83 -10.68 1.13
CA GLY A 22 -18.78 -11.72 1.56
C GLY A 22 -18.36 -13.17 1.29
N THR A 23 -17.25 -13.43 0.58
CA THR A 23 -16.79 -14.81 0.26
C THR A 23 -15.59 -15.27 1.10
N SER A 24 -15.06 -14.42 1.98
CA SER A 24 -13.91 -14.74 2.81
C SER A 24 -13.79 -13.87 4.05
N TRP A 25 -13.55 -14.53 5.19
CA TRP A 25 -13.33 -13.91 6.48
C TRP A 25 -11.90 -13.39 6.70
N THR A 26 -10.97 -13.59 5.75
CA THR A 26 -9.55 -13.22 5.95
C THR A 26 -9.13 -11.95 5.21
N ALA A 27 -10.03 -11.34 4.43
CA ALA A 27 -9.76 -10.16 3.59
C ALA A 27 -8.42 -10.25 2.83
N ARG A 28 -8.03 -11.46 2.42
CA ARG A 28 -6.73 -11.74 1.82
C ARG A 28 -6.67 -11.20 0.39
N ARG A 29 -5.60 -10.48 0.09
CA ARG A 29 -5.25 -9.93 -1.21
C ARG A 29 -3.89 -10.49 -1.62
N LYS A 30 -3.79 -11.05 -2.82
CA LYS A 30 -2.55 -11.53 -3.40
C LYS A 30 -1.98 -10.47 -4.33
N VAL A 31 -0.68 -10.19 -4.22
CA VAL A 31 0.00 -9.18 -5.03
C VAL A 31 0.98 -9.87 -5.96
N TYR A 32 0.92 -9.51 -7.23
CA TYR A 32 1.73 -10.09 -8.28
C TYR A 32 2.41 -9.01 -9.12
N ASP A 33 3.59 -9.33 -9.63
CA ASP A 33 4.27 -8.52 -10.65
C ASP A 33 3.47 -8.59 -11.96
N SER A 34 3.11 -7.43 -12.51
CA SER A 34 2.31 -7.35 -13.74
C SER A 34 3.10 -7.69 -15.01
N SER A 35 4.42 -7.60 -14.97
CA SER A 35 5.29 -7.85 -16.13
C SER A 35 5.43 -9.34 -16.45
N ASN A 36 5.42 -10.20 -15.42
CA ASN A 36 5.72 -11.63 -15.54
C ASN A 36 4.74 -12.56 -14.78
N GLY A 37 3.82 -12.01 -14.00
CA GLY A 37 2.85 -12.79 -13.21
C GLY A 37 3.41 -13.44 -11.95
N GLN A 38 4.62 -13.09 -11.53
CA GLN A 38 5.25 -13.62 -10.32
C GLN A 38 4.46 -13.22 -9.07
N HIS A 39 4.16 -14.20 -8.20
CA HIS A 39 3.52 -13.95 -6.92
C HIS A 39 4.54 -13.34 -5.94
N ILE A 40 4.29 -12.11 -5.49
CA ILE A 40 5.19 -11.36 -4.61
C ILE A 40 4.86 -11.67 -3.14
N PHE A 41 3.63 -11.38 -2.71
CA PHE A 41 3.17 -11.62 -1.34
C PHE A 41 1.64 -11.72 -1.22
N ASP A 42 1.20 -12.23 -0.07
CA ASP A 42 -0.18 -12.17 0.40
C ASP A 42 -0.30 -11.08 1.48
N PHE A 43 -1.24 -10.14 1.29
CA PHE A 43 -1.64 -9.16 2.30
C PHE A 43 -2.96 -9.59 2.92
N ARG A 44 -3.00 -9.74 4.25
CA ARG A 44 -4.19 -10.27 4.93
C ARG A 44 -4.45 -9.61 6.27
N HIS A 45 -5.73 -9.59 6.62
CA HIS A 45 -6.18 -9.24 7.95
C HIS A 45 -6.34 -10.52 8.78
N HIS A 46 -5.93 -10.50 10.04
CA HIS A 46 -6.36 -11.53 10.99
C HIS A 46 -7.69 -11.11 11.61
N ASN A 47 -8.81 -11.58 11.06
CA ASN A 47 -10.05 -11.58 11.83
C ASN A 47 -9.81 -12.45 13.07
N PHE A 48 -10.12 -11.92 14.26
CA PHE A 48 -9.80 -12.40 15.63
C PHE A 48 -8.54 -11.81 16.29
N ASP A 49 -7.75 -10.98 15.61
CA ASP A 49 -6.73 -10.18 16.32
C ASP A 49 -7.38 -8.94 16.94
N ILE A 50 -7.28 -8.82 18.27
CA ILE A 50 -7.74 -7.65 19.05
C ILE A 50 -7.08 -6.36 18.53
N LYS A 51 -5.89 -6.46 17.92
CA LYS A 51 -5.12 -5.32 17.42
C LYS A 51 -5.51 -4.87 15.99
N ASN A 52 -6.46 -5.53 15.33
CA ASN A 52 -6.77 -5.28 13.90
C ASN A 52 -5.52 -5.31 13.00
N GLY A 53 -4.60 -6.24 13.30
CA GLY A 53 -3.31 -6.32 12.62
C GLY A 53 -3.43 -6.81 11.19
N TRP A 54 -2.72 -6.14 10.30
CA TRP A 54 -2.47 -6.61 8.93
C TRP A 54 -1.09 -7.24 8.85
N VAL A 55 -0.93 -8.24 7.99
CA VAL A 55 0.34 -8.93 7.76
C VAL A 55 0.55 -9.10 6.27
N ALA A 56 1.78 -8.84 5.81
CA ALA A 56 2.26 -9.31 4.51
C ALA A 56 3.11 -10.58 4.70
N GLU A 57 2.85 -11.59 3.90
CA GLU A 57 3.54 -12.89 3.95
C GLU A 57 4.00 -13.29 2.55
N THR A 58 5.17 -13.90 2.45
CA THR A 58 5.61 -14.60 1.22
C THR A 58 4.57 -15.64 0.78
N PRO A 59 4.60 -16.10 -0.48
CA PRO A 59 3.72 -17.17 -0.96
C PRO A 59 3.83 -18.48 -0.15
N THR A 60 4.96 -18.72 0.51
CA THR A 60 5.20 -19.88 1.38
C THR A 60 4.78 -19.68 2.84
N GLY A 61 4.29 -18.48 3.20
CA GLY A 61 3.77 -18.15 4.52
C GLY A 61 4.77 -17.54 5.50
N ARG A 62 6.03 -17.30 5.10
CA ARG A 62 6.99 -16.50 5.90
C ARG A 62 6.48 -15.06 6.00
N LYS A 63 6.40 -14.49 7.21
CA LYS A 63 6.04 -13.08 7.42
C LYS A 63 7.11 -12.16 6.86
N LEU A 64 6.68 -11.15 6.11
CA LEU A 64 7.51 -10.07 5.58
C LEU A 64 7.35 -8.80 6.43
N CYS A 65 6.12 -8.46 6.80
CA CYS A 65 5.86 -7.38 7.73
C CYS A 65 4.54 -7.53 8.49
N SER A 66 4.41 -6.82 9.60
CA SER A 66 3.16 -6.61 10.33
C SER A 66 2.85 -5.13 10.42
N LEU A 67 1.58 -4.76 10.25
CA LEU A 67 1.12 -3.38 10.27
C LEU A 67 0.11 -3.19 11.40
N GLU A 68 0.29 -2.12 12.17
CA GLU A 68 -0.57 -1.72 13.28
C GLU A 68 -1.13 -0.32 13.00
N ASP A 69 -2.46 -0.21 12.98
CA ASP A 69 -3.15 1.08 12.89
C ASP A 69 -3.03 1.82 14.23
N LYS A 70 -2.33 2.96 14.21
CA LYS A 70 -2.11 3.82 15.38
C LYS A 70 -3.10 4.97 15.47
N SER A 71 -4.04 5.09 14.52
CA SER A 71 -4.95 6.22 14.39
C SER A 71 -5.83 6.45 15.63
N GLN A 72 -6.08 5.43 16.46
CA GLN A 72 -6.79 5.59 17.74
C GLN A 72 -5.95 6.29 18.82
N THR A 73 -4.64 6.29 18.67
CA THR A 73 -3.67 6.84 19.64
C THR A 73 -2.94 8.09 19.13
N THR A 74 -3.18 8.47 17.87
CA THR A 74 -2.58 9.63 17.23
C THR A 74 -3.66 10.64 16.81
N LYS A 75 -3.28 11.91 16.64
CA LYS A 75 -4.21 12.97 16.24
C LYS A 75 -4.78 12.78 14.83
N HIS A 76 -3.97 12.19 13.95
CA HIS A 76 -4.28 11.95 12.54
C HIS A 76 -3.94 10.50 12.19
N PHE A 77 -4.34 10.06 11.00
CA PHE A 77 -4.02 8.72 10.51
C PHE A 77 -2.52 8.40 10.66
N ALA A 78 -2.25 7.22 11.21
CA ALA A 78 -0.90 6.73 11.41
C ALA A 78 -0.88 5.20 11.34
N LEU A 79 0.14 4.67 10.68
CA LEU A 79 0.37 3.24 10.54
C LEU A 79 1.82 2.94 10.88
N ASP A 80 2.03 1.96 11.75
CA ASP A 80 3.35 1.44 12.10
C ASP A 80 3.54 0.09 11.43
N THR A 81 4.61 -0.07 10.67
CA THR A 81 4.93 -1.32 9.97
C THR A 81 6.26 -1.84 10.46
N THR A 82 6.25 -3.03 11.06
CA THR A 82 7.48 -3.77 11.40
C THR A 82 7.82 -4.67 10.23
N VAL A 83 8.92 -4.39 9.55
CA VAL A 83 9.48 -5.20 8.45
C VAL A 83 10.48 -6.19 9.03
N TYR A 84 10.31 -7.47 8.70
CA TYR A 84 11.20 -8.56 9.09
C TYR A 84 12.20 -8.80 7.98
N THR A 85 13.45 -8.41 8.22
CA THR A 85 14.54 -8.61 7.26
C THR A 85 14.98 -10.07 7.21
N GLU A 86 15.71 -10.45 6.16
CA GLU A 86 16.24 -11.82 6.06
C GLU A 86 17.31 -12.15 7.10
N SER A 87 17.99 -11.13 7.63
CA SER A 87 18.93 -11.25 8.75
C SER A 87 18.22 -11.41 10.11
N GLY A 88 16.89 -11.29 10.16
CA GLY A 88 16.10 -11.38 11.38
C GLY A 88 15.97 -10.07 12.15
N GLU A 89 16.47 -8.95 11.60
CA GLU A 89 16.25 -7.63 12.17
C GLU A 89 14.80 -7.17 11.93
N GLU A 90 14.29 -6.42 12.90
CA GLU A 90 12.99 -5.74 12.82
C GLU A 90 13.22 -4.26 12.51
N VAL A 91 12.74 -3.82 11.35
CA VAL A 91 12.86 -2.42 10.91
C VAL A 91 11.49 -1.75 10.99
N LEU A 92 11.42 -0.64 11.72
CA LEU A 92 10.21 0.15 11.85
C LEU A 92 10.08 1.13 10.68
N VAL A 93 9.02 0.97 9.90
CA VAL A 93 8.58 1.87 8.84
C VAL A 93 7.33 2.60 9.31
N LEU A 94 7.35 3.93 9.26
CA LEU A 94 6.27 4.78 9.77
C LEU A 94 5.55 5.45 8.61
N MET A 95 4.23 5.32 8.56
CA MET A 95 3.39 6.14 7.69
C MET A 95 2.62 7.14 8.55
N ARG A 96 2.69 8.43 8.19
CA ARG A 96 2.07 9.52 8.95
C ARG A 96 1.33 10.46 8.03
N SER A 97 0.13 10.84 8.44
CA SER A 97 -0.63 11.88 7.75
C SER A 97 0.01 13.26 7.92
N ASN A 98 0.10 13.99 6.81
CA ASN A 98 0.55 15.38 6.78
C ASN A 98 -0.61 16.36 7.00
N ASP A 99 -1.86 15.86 6.94
CA ASP A 99 -3.07 16.67 7.06
C ASP A 99 -4.17 15.94 7.89
N PRO A 100 -5.25 16.65 8.28
CA PRO A 100 -6.33 16.04 9.05
C PRO A 100 -7.20 15.03 8.30
N TRP A 101 -7.15 14.97 6.97
CA TRP A 101 -8.05 14.20 6.10
C TRP A 101 -7.33 13.11 5.28
N PRO A 102 -6.30 12.50 5.88
CA PRO A 102 -5.16 11.82 5.21
C PRO A 102 -5.10 11.91 3.68
N LEU A 103 -5.10 13.13 3.14
CA LEU A 103 -4.99 13.34 1.69
C LEU A 103 -3.54 13.18 1.24
N THR A 104 -2.59 13.43 2.13
CA THR A 104 -1.16 13.17 1.93
C THR A 104 -0.56 12.47 3.13
N VAL A 105 0.21 11.42 2.89
CA VAL A 105 0.98 10.70 3.90
C VAL A 105 2.46 10.65 3.51
N THR A 106 3.32 10.65 4.51
CA THR A 106 4.76 10.42 4.37
C THR A 106 5.12 9.07 4.98
N ILE A 107 5.94 8.29 4.28
CA ILE A 107 6.50 7.01 4.71
C ILE A 107 7.98 7.23 5.04
N SER A 108 8.42 6.80 6.22
CA SER A 108 9.79 7.03 6.72
C SER A 108 10.39 5.83 7.43
N VAL A 109 11.73 5.75 7.44
CA VAL A 109 12.53 4.75 8.17
C VAL A 109 13.64 5.48 8.91
N GLY A 110 13.75 5.27 10.22
CA GLY A 110 14.76 5.96 11.04
C GLY A 110 14.70 7.49 10.95
N GLY A 111 13.51 8.06 10.73
CA GLY A 111 13.30 9.51 10.53
C GLY A 111 13.66 10.03 9.14
N THR A 112 14.07 9.16 8.21
CA THR A 112 14.32 9.52 6.81
C THR A 112 13.08 9.23 5.97
N ASP A 113 12.58 10.22 5.25
CA ASP A 113 11.45 10.06 4.33
C ASP A 113 11.87 9.24 3.11
N ILE A 114 11.14 8.16 2.84
CA ILE A 114 11.40 7.23 1.74
C ILE A 114 10.32 7.29 0.65
N ALA A 115 9.11 7.73 1.00
CA ALA A 115 8.05 7.97 0.04
C ALA A 115 7.00 8.96 0.54
N THR A 116 6.27 9.57 -0.39
CA THR A 116 5.05 10.33 -0.11
C THR A 116 3.93 9.82 -1.00
N ILE A 117 2.76 9.58 -0.43
CA ILE A 117 1.54 9.23 -1.18
C ILE A 117 0.55 10.37 -0.99
N GLY A 118 0.00 10.87 -2.09
CA GLY A 118 -0.96 11.98 -2.07
C GLY A 118 -2.11 11.75 -3.04
N LYS A 119 -3.30 12.25 -2.69
CA LYS A 119 -4.47 12.22 -3.57
C LYS A 119 -4.25 13.19 -4.73
N ALA A 120 -4.39 12.68 -5.95
CA ALA A 120 -4.22 13.47 -7.17
C ALA A 120 -5.57 13.89 -7.76
N GLU A 121 -6.54 12.98 -7.79
CA GLU A 121 -7.88 13.24 -8.33
C GLU A 121 -8.96 12.73 -7.37
N ASP A 122 -9.94 13.60 -7.11
CA ASP A 122 -11.14 13.27 -6.37
C ASP A 122 -12.12 12.47 -7.22
N ASN A 123 -12.96 11.67 -6.56
CA ASN A 123 -14.08 11.00 -7.22
C ASN A 123 -15.28 11.97 -7.24
N PRO A 124 -15.69 12.55 -8.38
CA PRO A 124 -16.91 13.34 -8.43
C PRO A 124 -18.10 12.40 -8.23
N THR A 125 -18.68 12.41 -7.03
CA THR A 125 -19.80 11.55 -6.62
C THR A 125 -21.15 11.88 -7.26
N TYR A 126 -21.19 12.76 -8.27
CA TYR A 126 -22.43 13.12 -8.97
C TYR A 126 -22.59 12.32 -10.26
N GLY A 127 -23.12 11.09 -10.13
CA GLY A 127 -23.52 10.25 -11.26
C GLY A 127 -23.89 8.83 -10.85
N ARG A 128 -24.89 8.23 -11.51
CA ARG A 128 -25.39 6.87 -11.23
C ARG A 128 -24.40 5.75 -11.59
N GLU A 129 -23.25 6.08 -12.17
CA GLU A 129 -22.20 5.12 -12.51
C GLU A 129 -21.13 5.15 -11.42
N LYS A 130 -21.25 4.25 -10.45
CA LYS A 130 -20.26 4.02 -9.38
C LYS A 130 -18.97 3.43 -9.96
N GLN A 131 -18.16 4.24 -10.62
CA GLN A 131 -16.77 3.89 -10.90
C GLN A 131 -15.89 4.56 -9.83
N ASP A 132 -15.21 3.76 -9.02
CA ASP A 132 -14.15 4.29 -8.16
C ASP A 132 -12.98 4.70 -9.05
N ARG A 133 -12.79 6.01 -9.19
CA ARG A 133 -11.74 6.61 -10.03
C ARG A 133 -10.72 7.38 -9.19
N SER A 134 -10.66 7.14 -7.88
CA SER A 134 -9.72 7.86 -7.01
C SER A 134 -8.29 7.63 -7.49
N VAL A 135 -7.62 8.69 -7.94
CA VAL A 135 -6.21 8.62 -8.37
C VAL A 135 -5.32 9.10 -7.24
N TRP A 136 -4.33 8.28 -6.91
CA TRP A 136 -3.30 8.59 -5.93
C TRP A 136 -1.94 8.60 -6.62
N THR A 137 -1.07 9.51 -6.20
CA THR A 137 0.32 9.60 -6.66
C THR A 137 1.26 9.20 -5.54
N ALA A 138 2.15 8.26 -5.81
CA ALA A 138 3.29 7.95 -4.95
C ALA A 138 4.56 8.56 -5.55
N ARG A 139 5.34 9.26 -4.72
CA ARG A 139 6.73 9.64 -5.03
C ARG A 139 7.62 8.82 -4.12
N VAL A 140 8.54 8.06 -4.70
CA VAL A 140 9.36 7.09 -3.98
C VAL A 140 10.83 7.42 -4.21
N ALA A 141 11.61 7.43 -3.13
CA ALA A 141 13.04 7.67 -3.20
C ALA A 141 13.75 6.54 -3.98
N SER A 142 14.86 6.88 -4.64
CA SER A 142 15.64 5.90 -5.40
C SER A 142 16.14 4.78 -4.48
N GLY A 143 16.05 3.53 -4.94
CA GLY A 143 16.50 2.34 -4.20
C GLY A 143 15.49 1.78 -3.20
N VAL A 144 14.34 2.43 -3.00
CA VAL A 144 13.25 1.90 -2.17
C VAL A 144 12.48 0.84 -2.97
N ASP A 145 12.16 -0.28 -2.32
CA ASP A 145 11.31 -1.32 -2.89
C ASP A 145 9.88 -0.79 -3.08
N LEU A 146 9.41 -0.73 -4.34
CA LEU A 146 8.07 -0.24 -4.68
C LEU A 146 6.95 -1.15 -4.16
N SER A 147 7.24 -2.42 -3.82
CA SER A 147 6.24 -3.33 -3.26
C SER A 147 5.98 -3.10 -1.77
N LEU A 148 6.82 -2.30 -1.10
CA LEU A 148 6.64 -1.83 0.27
C LEU A 148 5.67 -0.64 0.37
N VAL A 149 5.61 0.19 -0.68
CA VAL A 149 4.88 1.48 -0.73
C VAL A 149 3.46 1.29 -1.25
#